data_AF-A0AAE3HJ66-F1
#
_entry.id   AF-A0AAE3HJ66-F1
#
_cell.length_a   1.000
_cell.length_b   1.000
_cell.length_c   1.000
_cell.angle_alpha   90.00
_cell.angle_beta   90.00
_cell.angle_gamma   90.00
#
_symmetry.space_group_name_H-M   'P 1'
#
loop_
_entity.id
_entity.type
_entity.pdbx_description
1 polymer ?
#
loop_
_entity_poly.entity_id
_entity_poly.type
_entity_poly.pdbx_seq_one_letter_code
_entity_poly.pdbx_strand_id
1 'polypeptide(L)' 'MNKNQVKGRAKEAKGKVKEVAGKVTGNESMEHKGKAEKHGGKAEAKYGDIKSDVKKATQ' A
#
# COMPACT_ATOMS: atom_id res chain seq x y z
N MET A 1 -5.34 -11.95 12.73
CA MET A 1 -4.81 -11.02 11.70
C MET A 1 -3.98 -9.95 12.38
N ASN A 2 -2.74 -9.72 11.92
CA ASN A 2 -1.86 -8.73 12.54
C ASN A 2 -2.21 -7.30 12.08
N LYS A 3 -2.11 -6.28 12.94
CA LYS A 3 -2.54 -4.89 12.65
C LYS A 3 -1.93 -4.32 11.37
N ASN A 4 -0.69 -4.72 11.05
CA ASN A 4 0.02 -4.28 9.84
C ASN A 4 -0.64 -4.78 8.54
N GLN A 5 -1.17 -6.00 8.51
CA GLN A 5 -1.87 -6.53 7.32
C GLN A 5 -3.17 -5.77 7.04
N VAL A 6 -3.93 -5.43 8.09
CA VAL A 6 -5.17 -4.65 7.95
C VAL A 6 -4.85 -3.26 7.42
N LYS A 7 -3.80 -2.62 7.94
CA LYS A 7 -3.35 -1.30 7.49
C LYS A 7 -2.87 -1.32 6.03
N GLY A 8 -2.20 -2.39 5.61
CA GLY A 8 -1.80 -2.63 4.22
C GLY A 8 -2.99 -2.76 3.28
N ARG A 9 -3.98 -3.60 3.64
CA ARG A 9 -5.20 -3.76 2.84
C ARG A 9 -6.02 -2.47 2.75
N ALA A 10 -6.08 -1.69 3.83
CA ALA A 10 -6.76 -0.39 3.83
C ALA A 10 -6.07 0.61 2.90
N LYS A 11 -4.73 0.71 2.92
CA LYS A 11 -3.96 1.53 1.96
C LYS A 11 -4.21 1.07 0.52
N GLU A 12 -4.21 -0.24 0.27
CA GLU A 12 -4.40 -0.81 -1.07
C GLU A 12 -5.80 -0.51 -1.63
N ALA A 13 -6.84 -0.65 -0.81
CA ALA A 13 -8.21 -0.28 -1.17
C ALA A 13 -8.33 1.22 -1.46
N LYS A 14 -7.75 2.08 -0.61
CA LYS A 14 -7.76 3.53 -0.78
C LYS A 14 -7.04 3.98 -2.06
N GLY A 15 -5.92 3.34 -2.39
CA GLY A 15 -5.19 3.57 -3.65
C GLY A 15 -6.00 3.17 -4.88
N LYS A 16 -6.68 2.01 -4.83
CA LYS A 16 -7.58 1.55 -5.89
C LYS A 16 -8.74 2.52 -6.13
N VAL A 17 -9.35 3.03 -5.06
CA VAL A 17 -10.43 4.03 -5.16
C VAL A 17 -9.93 5.32 -5.81
N LYS A 18 -8.74 5.79 -5.46
CA LYS A 18 -8.12 6.98 -6.09
C LYS A 18 -7.78 6.76 -7.57
N GLU A 19 -7.28 5.58 -7.95
CA GLU A 19 -7.05 5.22 -9.36
C GLU A 19 -8.36 5.26 -10.16
N VAL A 20 -9.41 4.60 -9.65
CA VAL A 20 -10.71 4.53 -10.34
C VAL A 20 -11.35 5.91 -10.42
N ALA A 21 -11.37 6.66 -9.31
CA ALA A 21 -11.90 8.02 -9.29
C ALA A 21 -11.11 8.95 -10.23
N GLY A 22 -9.78 8.84 -10.27
CA GLY A 22 -8.93 9.59 -11.20
C GLY A 22 -9.25 9.29 -12.66
N LYS A 23 -9.40 8.01 -13.02
CA LYS A 23 -9.83 7.60 -14.37
C LYS A 23 -11.19 8.14 -14.76
N VAL A 24 -12.17 8.02 -13.86
CA VAL A 24 -13.56 8.42 -14.14
C VAL A 24 -13.68 9.94 -14.24
N THR A 25 -12.93 10.68 -13.44
CA THR A 25 -12.94 12.16 -13.44
C THR A 25 -11.96 12.78 -14.45
N GLY A 26 -11.14 11.98 -15.13
CA GLY A 26 -10.07 12.48 -16.00
C GLY A 26 -8.92 13.17 -15.25
N ASN A 27 -8.79 12.93 -13.93
CA ASN A 27 -7.77 13.55 -13.10
C ASN A 27 -6.51 12.67 -13.01
N GLU A 28 -5.55 12.96 -13.89
CA GLU A 28 -4.27 12.25 -13.98
C GLU A 28 -3.46 12.30 -12.68
N SER A 29 -3.54 13.41 -11.94
CA SER A 29 -2.86 13.58 -10.64
C SER A 29 -3.41 12.61 -9.60
N MET A 30 -4.73 12.37 -9.61
CA MET A 30 -5.39 11.43 -8.70
C MET A 30 -5.06 9.98 -9.06
N GLU A 31 -4.97 9.64 -10.36
CA GLU A 31 -4.53 8.33 -10.82
C GLU A 31 -3.07 8.05 -10.41
N HIS A 32 -2.18 9.02 -10.64
CA HIS A 32 -0.77 8.92 -10.26
C HIS A 32 -0.59 8.78 -8.74
N LYS A 33 -1.33 9.56 -7.94
CA LYS A 33 -1.33 9.41 -6.47
C LYS A 33 -1.79 8.02 -6.05
N GLY A 34 -2.86 7.51 -6.66
CA GLY A 34 -3.38 6.16 -6.40
C GLY A 34 -2.33 5.08 -6.68
N LYS A 35 -1.67 5.14 -7.84
CA LYS A 35 -0.59 4.22 -8.21
C LYS A 35 0.62 4.33 -7.29
N ALA A 36 1.03 5.54 -6.93
CA ALA A 36 2.16 5.78 -6.04
C ALA A 36 1.90 5.25 -4.62
N GLU A 37 0.72 5.53 -4.04
CA GLU A 37 0.33 5.00 -2.72
C GLU A 37 0.27 3.47 -2.70
N LYS A 38 -0.19 2.85 -3.80
CA LYS A 38 -0.26 1.39 -3.94
C LYS A 38 1.13 0.74 -4.03
N HIS A 39 2.03 1.33 -4.81
CA HIS A 39 3.41 0.84 -4.94
C HIS A 39 4.22 1.11 -3.67
N GLY A 40 4.12 2.31 -3.10
CA GLY A 40 4.77 2.66 -1.83
C GLY A 40 4.28 1.79 -0.68
N GLY A 41 2.97 1.52 -0.60
CA GLY A 41 2.39 0.62 0.40
C GLY A 41 2.87 -0.82 0.28
N LYS A 42 3.04 -1.35 -0.94
CA LYS A 42 3.63 -2.67 -1.17
C LYS A 42 5.12 -2.72 -0.79
N ALA A 43 5.87 -1.66 -1.06
CA ALA A 43 7.28 -1.55 -0.67
C ALA A 43 7.43 -1.51 0.86
N GLU A 44 6.63 -0.68 1.55
CA GLU A 44 6.55 -0.65 3.02
C GLU A 44 6.18 -2.01 3.60
N ALA A 45 5.21 -2.72 3.01
CA ALA A 45 4.79 -4.04 3.46
C ALA A 45 5.94 -5.05 3.35
N LYS A 46 6.59 -5.14 2.19
CA LYS A 46 7.75 -6.03 1.98
C LYS A 46 8.89 -5.70 2.96
N TYR A 47 9.19 -4.41 3.15
CA TYR A 47 10.23 -4.00 4.09
C TYR A 47 9.87 -4.37 5.53
N GLY A 48 8.60 -4.23 5.90
CA GLY A 48 8.08 -4.65 7.20
C GLY A 48 8.14 -6.16 7.43
N ASP A 49 7.84 -6.96 6.40
CA ASP A 49 7.98 -8.43 6.44
C ASP A 49 9.45 -8.82 6.63
N ILE A 50 10.37 -8.30 5.80
CA ILE A 50 11.82 -8.57 5.92
C ILE A 50 12.33 -8.22 7.33
N LYS A 51 11.97 -7.04 7.85
CA LYS A 51 12.38 -6.62 9.19
C LYS A 51 11.80 -7.54 10.28
N SER A 52 10.59 -8.06 10.07
CA SER A 52 9.95 -8.99 11.00
C SER A 52 10.61 -10.37 10.97
N ASP A 53 10.94 -10.88 9.78
CA ASP A 53 11.68 -12.14 9.58
C ASP A 53 13.07 -12.07 10.21
N VAL A 54 13.83 -11.00 9.95
CA VAL A 54 15.15 -10.78 10.58
C VAL A 54 15.01 -10.76 12.09
N LYS A 55 14.05 -9.99 12.63
CA LYS A 55 13.82 -9.90 14.08
C LYS A 55 13.43 -11.25 14.68
N LYS A 56 12.68 -12.09 13.96
CA LYS A 56 12.34 -13.46 14.37
C LYS A 56 13.53 -14.42 14.34
N ALA A 57 14.48 -14.20 13.45
CA ALA A 57 15.68 -15.04 13.32
C ALA A 57 16.76 -14.69 14.36
N THR A 58 16.72 -13.48 14.92
CA THR A 58 17.69 -13.01 15.94
C THR A 58 17.18 -13.10 17.38
N GLN A 59 15.92 -13.48 17.60
CA GLN A 59 15.28 -13.54 18.92
C GLN A 59 14.88 -14.99 19.26
#